data_AF-A0A239DJ30-F1
#
_entry.id   AF-A0A239DJ30-F1
#
_cell.length_a   1.000
_cell.length_b   1.000
_cell.length_c   1.000
_cell.angle_alpha   90.00
_cell.angle_beta   90.00
_cell.angle_gamma   90.00
#
_symmetry.space_group_name_H-M   'P 1'
#
loop_
_entity.id
_entity.type
_entity.pdbx_description
1 polymer ?
#
loop_
_entity_poly.entity_id
_entity_poly.type
_entity_poly.pdbx_seq_one_letter_code
_entity_poly.pdbx_strand_id
1 'polypeptide(L)'
;MVTKNGINYLEGLRTGDEKIIKAIYTSMFPKVRHFVLKNEGGQQDAEEVFQNALYQLSIRLKVSDIEIKSSFEAYLFTVCKNIWRKELNSKKRWVRNEEVIALKSEESNHSEAIIAQERWDLFEEKLQQLSPNCKELLKDYFKKVPYDRIVKKFQYASENVAFQRIFKCKKRLADLIKKDGNYAKLKS
;
A
#
# COMPACT_ATOMS: atom_id res chain seq x y z
N MET A 1 -20.86 -10.99 -1.53
CA MET A 1 -21.71 -11.41 -0.40
C MET A 1 -22.59 -10.23 -0.01
N VAL A 2 -23.90 -10.36 -0.16
CA VAL A 2 -24.88 -9.31 0.15
C VAL A 2 -25.20 -9.38 1.64
N THR A 3 -25.03 -8.28 2.37
CA THR A 3 -25.43 -8.18 3.78
C THR A 3 -26.93 -7.92 3.90
N LYS A 4 -27.51 -8.33 5.03
CA LYS A 4 -28.95 -8.37 5.37
C LYS A 4 -29.78 -7.07 5.21
N ASN A 5 -29.17 -5.97 4.74
CA ASN A 5 -29.82 -4.67 4.51
C ASN A 5 -29.86 -4.22 3.03
N GLY A 6 -29.42 -5.06 2.08
CA GLY A 6 -29.45 -4.72 0.64
C GLY A 6 -28.46 -3.65 0.19
N ILE A 7 -27.72 -3.03 1.12
CA ILE A 7 -26.69 -2.02 0.82
C ILE A 7 -25.35 -2.71 0.53
N ASN A 8 -24.87 -2.57 -0.70
CA ASN A 8 -23.56 -3.05 -1.12
C ASN A 8 -22.51 -1.94 -0.99
N TYR A 9 -21.91 -1.82 0.19
CA TYR A 9 -20.87 -0.81 0.47
C TYR A 9 -19.63 -0.92 -0.43
N LEU A 10 -19.28 -2.14 -0.85
CA LEU A 10 -18.12 -2.37 -1.73
C LEU A 10 -18.39 -1.85 -3.13
N GLU A 11 -19.58 -2.11 -3.66
CA GLU A 11 -19.95 -1.62 -4.99
C GLU A 11 -20.11 -0.10 -4.99
N GLY A 12 -20.80 0.46 -3.99
CA GLY A 12 -20.92 1.91 -3.89
C GLY A 12 -19.58 2.62 -3.75
N LEU A 13 -18.61 2.04 -3.03
CA LEU A 13 -17.27 2.60 -2.96
C LEU A 13 -16.47 2.42 -4.26
N ARG A 14 -16.70 1.33 -5.01
CA ARG A 14 -16.07 1.09 -6.31
C ARG A 14 -16.54 2.09 -7.36
N THR A 15 -17.83 2.36 -7.41
CA THR A 15 -18.46 3.28 -8.38
C THR A 15 -18.40 4.75 -7.95
N GLY A 16 -18.09 5.02 -6.69
CA GLY A 16 -18.09 6.38 -6.15
C GLY A 16 -19.50 6.91 -5.85
N ASP A 17 -20.46 6.03 -5.53
CA ASP A 17 -21.82 6.41 -5.19
C ASP A 17 -21.85 7.27 -3.92
N GLU A 18 -22.16 8.55 -4.10
CA GLU A 18 -22.21 9.55 -3.02
C GLU A 18 -23.16 9.18 -1.89
N LYS A 19 -24.29 8.53 -2.18
CA LYS A 19 -25.27 8.13 -1.14
C LYS A 19 -24.67 7.05 -0.26
N ILE A 20 -23.97 6.09 -0.86
CA ILE A 20 -23.30 5.02 -0.13
C ILE A 20 -22.12 5.56 0.67
N ILE A 21 -21.29 6.42 0.08
CA ILE A 21 -20.17 7.06 0.78
C ILE A 21 -20.67 7.86 1.98
N LYS A 22 -21.75 8.64 1.81
CA LYS A 22 -22.38 9.38 2.91
C LYS A 22 -22.91 8.44 3.99
N ALA A 23 -23.55 7.33 3.62
CA ALA A 23 -24.03 6.33 4.58
C ALA A 23 -22.88 5.67 5.37
N ILE A 24 -21.75 5.36 4.71
CA ILE A 24 -20.53 4.86 5.35
C ILE A 24 -20.02 5.90 6.36
N TYR A 25 -19.92 7.16 5.94
CA TYR A 25 -19.45 8.25 6.80
C TYR A 25 -20.34 8.40 8.03
N THR A 26 -21.65 8.55 7.85
CA THR A 26 -22.61 8.74 8.96
C THR A 26 -22.62 7.58 9.95
N SER A 27 -22.54 6.34 9.47
CA SER A 27 -22.67 5.15 10.33
C SER A 27 -21.36 4.70 10.98
N MET A 28 -20.21 4.89 10.31
CA MET A 28 -18.94 4.27 10.71
C MET A 28 -17.89 5.27 11.21
N PHE A 29 -17.94 6.53 10.77
CA PHE A 29 -17.00 7.57 11.20
C PHE A 29 -17.00 7.82 12.72
N PRO A 30 -18.16 7.86 13.43
CA PRO A 30 -18.17 8.15 14.88
C PRO A 30 -17.30 7.20 15.71
N LYS A 31 -17.22 5.92 15.31
CA LYS A 31 -16.37 4.91 15.98
C LYS A 31 -14.89 5.17 15.72
N VAL A 32 -14.52 5.53 14.50
CA VAL A 32 -13.14 5.88 14.14
C VAL A 32 -12.70 7.15 14.85
N ARG A 33 -13.54 8.19 14.84
CA ARG A 33 -13.35 9.43 15.58
C ARG A 33 -13.07 9.17 17.06
N HIS A 34 -13.94 8.42 17.73
CA HIS A 34 -13.75 8.07 19.14
C HIS A 34 -12.42 7.33 19.38
N PHE A 35 -12.07 6.38 18.50
CA PHE A 35 -10.81 5.67 18.58
C PHE A 35 -9.60 6.60 18.45
N VAL A 36 -9.56 7.47 17.43
CA VAL A 36 -8.43 8.38 17.19
C VAL A 36 -8.27 9.38 18.35
N LEU A 37 -9.37 9.98 18.82
CA LEU A 37 -9.37 10.88 19.98
C LEU A 37 -8.82 10.22 21.25
N LYS A 38 -9.14 8.94 21.47
CA LYS A 38 -8.63 8.17 22.61
C LYS A 38 -7.14 7.79 22.48
N ASN A 39 -6.57 7.91 21.28
CA ASN A 39 -5.22 7.45 20.98
C ASN A 39 -4.35 8.61 20.44
N GLU A 40 -4.30 9.73 21.17
CA GLU A 40 -3.38 10.87 20.89
C GLU A 40 -3.65 11.62 19.57
N GLY A 41 -4.89 11.58 19.07
CA GLY A 41 -5.29 12.28 17.84
C GLY A 41 -6.40 13.31 18.05
N GLY A 42 -6.52 14.25 17.13
CA GLY A 42 -7.58 15.25 17.09
C GLY A 42 -8.74 14.89 16.17
N GLN A 43 -9.70 15.82 16.07
CA GLN A 43 -10.83 15.69 15.16
C GLN A 43 -10.38 15.59 13.70
N GLN A 44 -9.47 16.48 13.29
CA GLN A 44 -8.96 16.54 11.93
C GLN A 44 -8.18 15.26 11.57
N ASP A 45 -7.34 14.75 12.48
CA ASP A 45 -6.65 13.46 12.28
C ASP A 45 -7.66 12.33 12.03
N ALA A 46 -8.78 12.32 12.76
CA ALA A 46 -9.80 11.29 12.57
C ALA A 46 -10.45 11.36 11.18
N GLU A 47 -10.77 12.57 10.72
CA GLU A 47 -11.35 12.80 9.40
C GLU A 47 -10.36 12.36 8.30
N GLU A 48 -9.10 12.75 8.43
CA GLU A 48 -8.03 12.37 7.51
C GLU A 48 -7.83 10.86 7.47
N VAL A 49 -7.72 10.19 8.62
CA VAL A 49 -7.61 8.73 8.73
C VAL A 49 -8.77 8.04 8.02
N PHE A 50 -9.99 8.54 8.21
CA PHE A 50 -11.19 7.97 7.61
C PHE A 50 -11.21 8.16 6.09
N GLN A 51 -10.89 9.35 5.60
CA GLN A 51 -10.80 9.63 4.16
C GLN A 51 -9.70 8.80 3.49
N ASN A 52 -8.52 8.70 4.12
CA ASN A 52 -7.42 7.88 3.64
C ASN A 52 -7.82 6.39 3.57
N ALA A 53 -8.58 5.89 4.55
CA ALA A 53 -9.09 4.52 4.52
C ALA A 53 -10.06 4.28 3.36
N LEU A 54 -10.99 5.20 3.11
CA LEU A 54 -11.94 5.12 1.98
C LEU A 54 -11.21 5.18 0.64
N TYR A 55 -10.24 6.08 0.50
CA TYR A 55 -9.43 6.23 -0.71
C TYR A 55 -8.59 4.97 -1.01
N GLN A 56 -7.88 4.43 -0.02
CA GLN A 56 -7.12 3.20 -0.19
C GLN A 56 -8.01 2.02 -0.59
N LEU A 57 -9.20 1.93 0.01
CA LEU A 57 -10.14 0.86 -0.28
C LEU A 57 -10.75 0.99 -1.68
N SER A 58 -11.09 2.22 -2.12
CA SER A 58 -11.64 2.47 -3.47
C SER A 58 -10.63 2.14 -4.57
N ILE A 59 -9.35 2.52 -4.42
CA ILE A 59 -8.29 2.14 -5.36
C ILE A 59 -8.16 0.62 -5.42
N ARG A 60 -8.09 -0.03 -4.25
CA ARG A 60 -7.90 -1.48 -4.19
C ARG A 60 -9.04 -2.25 -4.86
N LEU A 61 -10.28 -1.78 -4.70
CA LEU A 61 -11.45 -2.35 -5.35
C LEU A 61 -11.45 -2.20 -6.88
N LYS A 62 -10.81 -1.16 -7.42
CA LYS A 62 -10.65 -1.00 -8.88
C LYS A 62 -9.64 -1.98 -9.48
N VAL A 63 -8.65 -2.41 -8.70
CA VAL A 63 -7.57 -3.29 -9.16
C VAL A 63 -7.89 -4.77 -8.95
N SER A 64 -8.64 -5.10 -7.89
CA SER A 64 -8.91 -6.49 -7.51
C SER A 64 -10.17 -6.63 -6.68
N ASP A 65 -10.82 -7.78 -6.77
CA ASP A 65 -11.90 -8.13 -5.85
C ASP A 65 -11.34 -8.41 -4.45
N ILE A 66 -12.00 -7.86 -3.44
CA ILE A 66 -11.62 -8.02 -2.04
C ILE A 66 -12.59 -9.00 -1.39
N GLU A 67 -12.07 -10.12 -0.91
CA GLU A 67 -12.82 -11.02 -0.04
C GLU A 67 -12.76 -10.48 1.39
N ILE A 68 -13.89 -10.00 1.91
CA ILE A 68 -14.02 -9.59 3.32
C ILE A 68 -14.68 -10.73 4.09
N LYS A 69 -13.90 -11.37 4.97
CA LYS A 69 -14.36 -12.47 5.85
C LYS A 69 -15.09 -11.99 7.10
N SER A 70 -15.04 -10.68 7.39
CA SER A 70 -15.74 -10.01 8.49
C SER A 70 -16.86 -9.11 7.96
N SER A 71 -17.52 -8.33 8.83
CA SER A 71 -18.36 -7.23 8.35
C SER A 71 -17.50 -6.14 7.67
N PHE A 72 -18.09 -5.44 6.70
CA PHE A 72 -17.46 -4.28 6.06
C PHE A 72 -17.03 -3.23 7.08
N GLU A 73 -17.88 -2.93 8.06
CA GLU A 73 -17.59 -1.99 9.13
C GLU A 73 -16.35 -2.41 9.94
N ALA A 74 -16.26 -3.68 10.37
CA ALA A 74 -15.11 -4.17 11.13
C ALA A 74 -13.82 -4.12 10.30
N TYR A 75 -13.94 -4.39 9.00
CA TYR A 75 -12.82 -4.29 8.07
C TYR A 75 -12.35 -2.84 7.92
N LEU A 76 -13.26 -1.92 7.61
CA LEU A 76 -12.96 -0.48 7.46
C LEU A 76 -12.36 0.09 8.75
N PHE A 77 -12.93 -0.25 9.90
CA PHE A 77 -12.39 0.15 11.20
C PHE A 77 -10.97 -0.38 11.41
N THR A 78 -10.68 -1.61 10.96
CA THR A 78 -9.32 -2.17 11.03
C THR A 78 -8.34 -1.43 10.13
N VAL A 79 -8.75 -1.05 8.92
CA VAL A 79 -7.95 -0.20 8.02
C VAL A 79 -7.63 1.14 8.69
N CYS A 80 -8.63 1.82 9.26
CA CYS A 80 -8.45 3.08 9.98
C CYS A 80 -7.47 2.94 11.15
N LYS A 81 -7.60 1.89 11.98
CA LYS A 81 -6.66 1.62 13.08
C LYS A 81 -5.22 1.45 12.58
N ASN A 82 -5.03 0.79 11.44
CA ASN A 82 -3.70 0.56 10.89
C ASN A 82 -3.07 1.85 10.36
N ILE A 83 -3.86 2.70 9.69
CA ILE A 83 -3.42 4.03 9.26
C ILE A 83 -3.02 4.84 10.49
N TRP A 84 -3.89 4.94 11.51
CA TRP A 84 -3.58 5.71 12.71
C TRP A 84 -2.36 5.20 13.48
N ARG A 85 -2.18 3.88 13.60
CA ARG A 85 -0.98 3.30 14.21
C ARG A 85 0.28 3.64 13.43
N LYS A 86 0.20 3.71 12.10
CA LYS A 86 1.32 4.15 11.26
C LYS A 86 1.64 5.62 11.55
N GLU A 87 0.63 6.48 11.63
CA GLU A 87 0.79 7.89 12.02
C GLU A 87 1.42 8.04 13.40
N LEU A 88 0.95 7.31 14.41
CA LEU A 88 1.54 7.32 15.75
C LEU A 88 2.99 6.82 15.76
N ASN A 89 3.32 5.79 14.99
CA ASN A 89 4.69 5.30 14.89
C ASN A 89 5.60 6.29 14.18
N SER A 90 5.09 6.99 13.16
CA SER A 90 5.77 8.13 12.55
C SER A 90 5.98 9.20 13.60
N LYS A 91 4.93 9.74 14.23
CA LYS A 91 4.99 10.77 15.29
C LYS A 91 5.96 10.37 16.41
N LYS A 92 6.00 9.10 16.83
CA LYS A 92 6.98 8.60 17.83
C LYS A 92 8.43 8.55 17.31
N ARG A 93 8.65 8.28 16.03
CA ARG A 93 9.98 8.43 15.39
C ARG A 93 10.37 9.90 15.31
N TRP A 94 9.42 10.80 15.06
CA TRP A 94 9.63 12.25 15.11
C TRP A 94 10.02 12.70 16.52
N VAL A 95 9.22 12.39 17.55
CA VAL A 95 9.51 12.75 18.96
C VAL A 95 10.84 12.17 19.46
N ARG A 96 11.22 10.96 19.03
CA ARG A 96 12.55 10.40 19.36
C ARG A 96 13.70 11.15 18.66
N ASN A 97 13.42 11.74 17.50
CA ASN A 97 14.36 12.58 16.78
C ASN A 97 14.28 14.06 17.22
N GLU A 98 13.32 14.46 18.06
CA GLU A 98 13.08 15.86 18.47
C GLU A 98 14.09 16.42 19.50
N GLU A 99 15.05 15.64 20.00
CA GLU A 99 16.30 16.25 20.52
C GLU A 99 17.12 16.92 19.40
N VAL A 100 16.77 16.67 18.13
CA VAL A 100 17.39 17.26 16.95
C VAL A 100 16.29 17.70 15.95
N ILE A 101 15.88 18.95 16.13
CA ILE A 101 15.38 19.89 15.10
C ILE A 101 13.85 19.95 14.89
N ALA A 102 13.38 21.18 15.09
CA ALA A 102 12.06 21.75 14.94
C ALA A 102 11.37 21.56 13.58
N LEU A 103 10.03 21.58 13.64
CA LEU A 103 9.08 22.00 12.60
C LEU A 103 9.23 21.34 11.23
N LYS A 104 8.45 20.29 10.98
CA LYS A 104 8.10 19.90 9.61
C LYS A 104 6.58 19.77 9.49
N SER A 105 6.03 20.72 8.75
CA SER A 105 4.66 20.87 8.29
C SER A 105 4.28 19.81 7.24
N GLU A 106 3.02 19.80 6.82
CA GLU A 106 2.39 18.94 5.80
C GLU A 106 3.21 18.74 4.48
N GLU A 107 4.21 19.58 4.21
CA GLU A 107 5.21 19.38 3.16
C GLU A 107 5.96 18.05 3.28
N SER A 108 6.12 17.47 4.48
CA SER A 108 6.82 16.19 4.63
C SER A 108 6.05 15.01 4.05
N ASN A 109 4.72 14.98 4.17
CA ASN A 109 3.90 13.91 3.61
C ASN A 109 3.87 13.95 2.08
N HIS A 110 3.84 15.17 1.50
CA HIS A 110 3.96 15.35 0.06
C HIS A 110 5.37 14.97 -0.44
N SER A 111 6.41 15.34 0.31
CA SER A 111 7.80 14.98 0.02
C SER A 111 8.03 13.47 0.09
N GLU A 112 7.43 12.78 1.07
CA GLU A 112 7.51 11.31 1.16
C GLU A 112 6.80 10.62 0.00
N ALA A 113 5.64 11.14 -0.45
CA ALA A 113 4.95 10.64 -1.62
C ALA A 113 5.75 10.86 -2.91
N ILE A 114 6.39 12.03 -3.06
CA ILE A 114 7.31 12.32 -4.18
C ILE A 114 8.49 11.35 -4.17
N ILE A 115 9.16 11.19 -3.03
CA ILE A 115 10.30 10.25 -2.89
C ILE A 115 9.86 8.81 -3.18
N ALA A 116 8.65 8.42 -2.76
CA ALA A 116 8.10 7.10 -3.07
C ALA A 116 7.85 6.92 -4.58
N GLN A 117 7.35 7.96 -5.25
CA GLN A 117 7.19 7.95 -6.71
C GLN A 117 8.55 7.88 -7.42
N GLU A 118 9.54 8.69 -7.02
CA GLU A 118 10.88 8.65 -7.60
C GLU A 118 11.57 7.29 -7.40
N ARG A 119 11.37 6.65 -6.24
CA ARG A 119 11.80 5.27 -5.99
C ARG A 119 11.12 4.28 -6.93
N TRP A 120 9.83 4.46 -7.19
CA TRP A 120 9.06 3.61 -8.09
C TRP A 120 9.52 3.78 -9.55
N ASP A 121 9.73 5.02 -9.99
CA ASP A 121 10.20 5.35 -11.33
C ASP A 121 11.60 4.78 -11.56
N LEU A 122 12.50 4.94 -10.59
CA LEU A 122 13.83 4.32 -10.63
C LEU A 122 13.74 2.79 -10.71
N PHE A 123 12.88 2.18 -9.91
CA PHE A 123 12.66 0.73 -9.94
C PHE A 123 12.17 0.26 -11.31
N GLU A 124 11.17 0.94 -11.89
CA GLU A 124 10.63 0.62 -13.19
C GLU A 124 11.68 0.79 -14.29
N GLU A 125 12.41 1.90 -14.29
CA GLU A 125 13.49 2.16 -15.24
C GLU A 125 14.55 1.04 -15.20
N LYS A 126 15.02 0.66 -14.00
CA LYS A 126 16.03 -0.41 -13.88
C LYS A 126 15.46 -1.79 -14.19
N LEU A 127 14.18 -2.03 -13.93
CA LEU A 127 13.49 -3.25 -14.35
C LEU A 127 13.46 -3.35 -15.88
N GLN A 128 13.29 -2.23 -16.60
CA GLN A 128 13.29 -2.21 -18.06
C GLN A 128 14.66 -2.58 -18.66
N GLN A 129 15.76 -2.33 -17.96
CA GLN A 129 17.13 -2.66 -18.38
C GLN A 129 17.50 -4.14 -18.19
N LEU A 130 16.67 -4.94 -17.51
CA LEU A 130 16.86 -6.38 -17.45
C LEU A 130 16.55 -7.05 -18.80
N SER A 131 17.12 -8.24 -19.01
CA SER A 131 16.74 -9.07 -20.16
C SER A 131 15.23 -9.35 -20.16
N PRO A 132 14.60 -9.52 -21.34
CA PRO A 132 13.16 -9.78 -21.44
C PRO A 132 12.70 -10.96 -20.55
N ASN A 133 13.49 -12.04 -20.52
CA ASN A 133 13.21 -13.22 -19.70
C ASN A 133 13.24 -12.89 -18.19
N CYS A 134 14.27 -12.18 -17.70
CA CYS A 134 14.34 -11.78 -16.28
C CYS A 134 13.21 -10.82 -15.91
N LYS A 135 12.88 -9.86 -16.78
CA LYS A 135 11.79 -8.90 -16.58
C LYS A 135 10.46 -9.62 -16.42
N GLU A 136 10.15 -10.54 -17.33
CA GLU A 136 8.92 -11.32 -17.29
C GLU A 136 8.87 -12.25 -16.07
N LEU A 137 9.99 -12.92 -15.76
CA LEU A 137 10.09 -13.79 -14.59
C LEU A 137 9.84 -13.03 -13.28
N LEU A 138 10.41 -11.82 -13.15
CA LEU A 138 10.17 -10.98 -11.98
C LEU A 138 8.73 -10.45 -11.92
N LYS A 139 8.11 -10.12 -13.06
CA LYS A 139 6.69 -9.73 -13.10
C LYS A 139 5.79 -10.84 -12.55
N ASP A 140 5.99 -12.08 -12.97
CA ASP A 140 5.21 -13.22 -12.46
C ASP A 140 5.48 -13.49 -10.98
N TYR A 141 6.75 -13.39 -10.57
CA TYR A 141 7.12 -13.51 -9.17
C TYR A 141 6.44 -12.45 -8.28
N PHE A 142 6.44 -11.17 -8.68
CA PHE A 142 5.80 -10.10 -7.92
C PHE A 142 4.28 -10.21 -7.88
N LYS A 143 3.67 -10.78 -8.93
CA LYS A 143 2.25 -11.17 -8.97
C LYS A 143 1.92 -12.40 -8.11
N LYS A 144 2.92 -12.99 -7.43
CA LYS A 144 2.80 -14.21 -6.62
C LYS A 144 2.27 -15.41 -7.43
N VAL A 145 2.63 -15.49 -8.72
CA VAL A 145 2.34 -16.67 -9.53
C VAL A 145 3.00 -17.90 -8.87
N PRO A 146 2.28 -19.00 -8.67
CA PRO A 146 2.83 -20.23 -8.10
C PRO A 146 4.05 -20.75 -8.87
N TYR A 147 5.02 -21.35 -8.17
CA TYR A 147 6.29 -21.78 -8.76
C TYR A 147 6.11 -22.87 -9.82
N ASP A 148 5.19 -23.80 -9.63
CA ASP A 148 4.84 -24.82 -10.62
C ASP A 148 4.37 -24.21 -11.96
N ARG A 149 3.62 -23.09 -11.91
CA ARG A 149 3.20 -22.33 -13.10
C ARG A 149 4.37 -21.59 -13.74
N ILE A 150 5.25 -21.00 -12.94
CA ILE A 150 6.47 -20.35 -13.43
C ILE A 150 7.38 -21.37 -14.14
N VAL A 151 7.57 -22.55 -13.54
CA VAL A 151 8.37 -23.64 -14.12
C VAL A 151 7.83 -24.03 -15.48
N LYS A 152 6.51 -24.23 -15.61
CA LYS A 152 5.87 -24.56 -16.89
C LYS A 152 6.02 -23.45 -17.92
N LYS A 153 5.75 -22.19 -17.53
CA LYS A 153 5.78 -21.04 -18.43
C LYS A 153 7.17 -20.78 -19.01
N PHE A 154 8.20 -20.85 -18.19
CA PHE A 154 9.58 -20.58 -18.60
C PHE A 154 10.37 -21.84 -18.97
N GLN A 155 9.70 -23.01 -18.99
CA GLN A 155 10.28 -24.31 -19.33
C GLN A 155 11.53 -24.64 -18.47
N TYR A 156 11.44 -24.37 -17.17
CA TYR A 156 12.52 -24.71 -16.24
C TYR A 156 12.45 -26.18 -15.83
N ALA A 157 13.60 -26.77 -15.49
CA ALA A 157 13.68 -28.18 -15.13
C ALA A 157 13.06 -28.49 -13.75
N SER A 158 13.00 -27.51 -12.85
CA SER A 158 12.42 -27.67 -11.51
C SER A 158 12.12 -26.32 -10.85
N GLU A 159 11.35 -26.35 -9.76
CA GLU A 159 11.09 -25.17 -8.94
C GLU A 159 12.37 -24.57 -8.35
N ASN A 160 13.35 -25.41 -8.00
CA ASN A 160 14.65 -24.95 -7.52
C ASN A 160 15.38 -24.10 -8.59
N VAL A 161 15.32 -24.52 -9.86
CA VAL A 161 15.88 -23.73 -10.96
C VAL A 161 15.15 -22.39 -11.10
N ALA A 162 13.82 -22.38 -10.98
CA ALA A 162 13.04 -21.13 -10.98
C ALA A 162 13.48 -20.20 -9.82
N PHE A 163 13.65 -20.75 -8.62
CA PHE A 163 14.09 -20.02 -7.43
C PHE A 163 15.45 -19.36 -7.62
N GLN A 164 16.43 -20.12 -8.12
CA GLN A 164 17.77 -19.62 -8.39
C GLN A 164 17.76 -18.53 -9.47
N ARG A 165 16.94 -18.69 -10.52
CA ARG A 165 16.80 -17.69 -11.59
C ARG A 165 16.15 -16.41 -11.07
N ILE A 166 15.07 -16.51 -10.30
CA ILE A 166 14.45 -15.36 -9.63
C ILE A 166 15.46 -14.63 -8.75
N PHE A 167 16.22 -15.38 -7.94
CA PHE A 167 17.26 -14.79 -7.09
C PHE A 167 18.31 -14.03 -7.90
N LYS A 168 18.82 -14.62 -8.99
CA LYS A 168 19.80 -13.97 -9.88
C LYS A 168 19.23 -12.71 -10.54
N CYS A 169 18.00 -12.77 -11.06
CA CYS A 169 17.35 -11.60 -11.67
C CYS A 169 17.10 -10.49 -10.64
N LYS A 170 16.67 -10.83 -9.41
CA LYS A 170 16.51 -9.86 -8.30
C LYS A 170 17.84 -9.21 -7.92
N LYS A 171 18.90 -10.01 -7.79
CA LYS A 171 20.24 -9.50 -7.47
C LYS A 171 20.70 -8.52 -8.55
N ARG A 172 20.55 -8.88 -9.82
CA ARG A 172 20.88 -8.01 -10.94
C ARG A 172 20.11 -6.69 -10.91
N LEU A 173 18.81 -6.74 -10.61
CA LEU A 173 17.97 -5.55 -10.47
C LEU A 173 18.45 -4.66 -9.31
N ALA A 174 18.73 -5.26 -8.15
CA ALA A 174 19.27 -4.52 -7.01
C ALA A 174 20.62 -3.88 -7.32
N ASP A 175 21.49 -4.56 -8.08
CA ASP A 175 22.77 -4.01 -8.51
C ASP A 175 22.61 -2.84 -9.49
N LEU A 176 21.62 -2.88 -10.40
CA LEU A 176 21.30 -1.76 -11.29
C LEU A 176 20.81 -0.54 -10.50
N ILE A 177 19.92 -0.77 -9.54
CA ILE A 177 19.38 0.29 -8.69
C ILE A 177 20.51 0.92 -7.87
N LYS A 178 21.36 0.12 -7.21
CA LYS A 178 22.46 0.63 -6.37
C LYS A 178 23.54 1.38 -7.15
N LYS A 179 23.73 1.06 -8.43
CA LYS A 179 24.68 1.74 -9.32
C LYS A 179 24.16 3.08 -9.83
N ASP A 180 22.86 3.35 -9.68
CA ASP A 180 22.29 4.61 -10.13
C ASP A 180 22.75 5.78 -9.26
N GLY A 181 23.12 6.91 -9.88
CA GLY A 181 23.58 8.10 -9.17
C GLY A 181 22.52 8.70 -8.23
N ASN A 182 21.24 8.47 -8.50
CA ASN A 182 20.14 8.95 -7.67
C ASN A 182 19.82 8.01 -6.49
N TYR A 183 20.38 6.80 -6.45
CA TYR A 183 20.12 5.84 -5.37
C TYR A 183 20.50 6.38 -3.99
N ALA A 184 21.61 7.12 -3.89
CA ALA A 184 22.05 7.70 -2.62
C ALA A 184 21.05 8.72 -2.06
N LYS A 185 20.42 9.51 -2.95
CA LYS A 185 19.40 10.51 -2.60
C LYS A 185 18.10 9.84 -2.17
N LEU A 186 17.74 8.74 -2.82
CA LEU A 186 16.51 8.01 -2.58
C LEU A 186 16.61 7.00 -1.42
N LYS A 187 17.73 6.91 -0.70
CA LYS A 187 17.89 5.98 0.44
C LYS A 187 17.33 6.53 1.76
N SER A 188 17.15 7.84 1.90
CA SER A 188 16.75 8.51 3.15
C SER A 188 15.35 8.16 3.62
#